data_AF-A0A1Y6KCH0-F1
#
_entry.id   AF-A0A1Y6KCH0-F1
#
_cell.length_a   1.000
_cell.length_b   1.000
_cell.length_c   1.000
_cell.angle_alpha   90.00
_cell.angle_beta   90.00
_cell.angle_gamma   90.00
#
_symmetry.space_group_name_H-M   'P 1'
#
loop_
_entity.id
_entity.type
_entity.pdbx_description
1 polymer ?
#
loop_
_entity_poly.entity_id
_entity_poly.type
_entity_poly.pdbx_seq_one_letter_code
_entity_poly.pdbx_strand_id
1 'polypeptide(L)'
;MPFEKLRRSVRLIVLAAGLAGLASLATVAGLRADAPAPSPAYVPTVSDLMIATIQPRHIRLWLAAHSGNWAFSAYELGNLKGAFNRVSRAQPQVEGNSFAEMNAAVTQEPFEALAQAIKQKDIGRFEQSYADLTAACNSCHQALNRAAVVIKVPQAASVADQEFAPAME
;
A
#
# COMPACT_ATOMS: atom_id res chain seq x y z
N MET A 1 101.75 -33.06 2.86
CA MET A 1 102.51 -31.87 3.30
C MET A 1 102.65 -30.90 2.12
N PRO A 2 102.75 -29.58 2.33
CA PRO A 2 102.27 -28.80 3.49
C PRO A 2 100.74 -28.61 3.33
N PHE A 3 100.01 -27.47 3.38
CA PHE A 3 100.01 -26.16 4.07
C PHE A 3 98.50 -25.91 4.41
N GLU A 4 98.05 -25.43 5.58
CA GLU A 4 98.08 -24.09 6.18
C GLU A 4 97.11 -23.00 5.64
N LYS A 5 96.53 -22.26 6.62
CA LYS A 5 95.86 -20.94 6.54
C LYS A 5 94.61 -20.80 5.64
N LEU A 6 93.45 -20.34 6.13
CA LEU A 6 93.04 -20.09 7.53
C LEU A 6 91.54 -20.41 7.70
N ARG A 7 91.22 -21.14 8.77
CA ARG A 7 89.88 -21.69 9.10
C ARG A 7 88.88 -20.56 9.40
N ARG A 8 87.66 -20.58 8.83
CA ARG A 8 86.48 -21.44 9.14
C ARG A 8 85.85 -21.19 10.53
N SER A 9 84.55 -20.88 10.53
CA SER A 9 83.60 -20.95 11.66
C SER A 9 83.78 -19.84 12.72
N VAL A 10 82.81 -19.51 13.59
CA VAL A 10 81.56 -20.20 14.01
C VAL A 10 80.37 -19.20 14.05
N ARG A 11 79.13 -19.71 13.93
CA ARG A 11 77.88 -18.94 14.16
C ARG A 11 77.72 -18.56 15.63
N LEU A 12 77.08 -17.43 15.93
CA LEU A 12 76.26 -17.28 17.14
C LEU A 12 75.13 -16.26 16.91
N ILE A 13 73.90 -16.71 17.15
CA ILE A 13 72.66 -15.90 17.16
C ILE A 13 72.24 -15.84 18.64
N VAL A 14 71.88 -14.67 19.18
CA VAL A 14 70.81 -14.50 20.18
C VAL A 14 70.59 -13.00 20.53
N LEU A 15 69.33 -12.72 20.88
CA LEU A 15 68.65 -11.47 21.27
C LEU A 15 69.48 -10.30 21.86
N ALA A 16 69.09 -9.07 21.47
CA ALA A 16 68.63 -8.01 22.41
C ALA A 16 68.05 -6.77 21.66
N ALA A 17 66.83 -6.85 21.14
CA ALA A 17 66.14 -5.66 20.59
C ALA A 17 65.34 -4.94 21.71
N GLY A 18 65.91 -3.87 22.27
CA GLY A 18 65.35 -3.18 23.44
C GLY A 18 64.22 -2.19 23.12
N LEU A 19 63.03 -2.46 23.66
CA LEU A 19 62.06 -1.51 24.22
C LEU A 19 62.16 -0.03 23.77
N ALA A 20 61.60 0.30 22.61
CA ALA A 20 61.37 1.69 22.18
C ALA A 20 60.11 1.79 21.29
N GLY A 21 58.95 1.39 21.82
CA GLY A 21 57.69 1.32 21.07
C GLY A 21 56.46 1.52 21.94
N LEU A 22 56.28 2.73 22.48
CA LEU A 22 55.05 3.12 23.16
C LEU A 22 53.89 3.09 22.17
N ALA A 23 53.02 2.09 22.31
CA ALA A 23 51.93 1.86 21.38
C ALA A 23 50.81 2.90 21.57
N SER A 24 50.75 3.88 20.68
CA SER A 24 49.61 4.80 20.54
C SER A 24 48.37 4.08 19.99
N LEU A 25 47.80 3.17 20.79
CA LEU A 25 46.44 2.67 20.63
C LEU A 25 45.47 3.82 20.93
N ALA A 26 45.32 4.72 19.96
CA ALA A 26 44.23 5.67 19.93
C ALA A 26 42.93 4.87 19.82
N THR A 27 42.28 4.67 20.96
CA THR A 27 40.96 4.05 21.04
C THR A 27 39.96 4.97 20.34
N VAL A 28 39.71 4.68 19.06
CA VAL A 28 38.55 5.22 18.33
C VAL A 28 37.30 4.57 18.91
N ALA A 29 36.95 5.00 20.12
CA ALA A 29 35.67 4.76 20.75
C ALA A 29 34.63 5.44 19.86
N GLY A 30 34.08 4.66 18.93
CA GLY A 30 33.30 5.19 17.82
C GLY A 30 32.10 5.96 18.33
N LEU A 31 32.13 7.28 18.16
CA LEU A 31 30.97 8.16 18.25
C LEU A 31 29.98 7.77 17.15
N ARG A 32 29.25 6.68 17.38
CA ARG A 32 27.92 6.52 16.82
C ARG A 32 27.10 7.63 17.45
N ALA A 33 26.94 8.73 16.72
CA ALA A 33 25.81 9.61 16.97
C ALA A 33 24.55 8.74 16.88
N ASP A 34 23.73 8.76 17.93
CA ASP A 34 22.43 8.09 17.88
C ASP A 34 21.64 8.71 16.72
N ALA A 35 21.45 7.92 15.66
CA ALA A 35 20.59 8.31 14.57
C ALA A 35 19.18 8.49 15.15
N PRO A 36 18.52 9.64 14.92
CA PRO A 36 17.19 9.88 15.49
C PRO A 36 16.26 8.74 15.07
N ALA A 37 15.50 8.20 16.04
CA ALA A 37 14.60 7.08 15.80
C ALA A 37 13.69 7.38 14.60
N PRO A 38 13.50 6.44 13.67
CA PRO A 38 12.75 6.69 12.45
C PRO A 38 11.32 7.12 12.82
N SER A 39 10.88 8.25 12.26
CA SER A 39 9.52 8.75 12.45
C SER A 39 8.50 7.64 12.12
N PRO A 40 7.41 7.50 12.91
CA PRO A 40 6.41 6.48 12.65
C PRO A 40 5.84 6.66 11.24
N ALA A 41 5.71 5.55 10.50
CA ALA A 41 5.19 5.58 9.14
C ALA A 41 3.76 6.14 9.13
N TYR A 42 3.49 7.10 8.24
CA TYR A 42 2.15 7.66 8.10
C TYR A 42 1.18 6.58 7.60
N VAL A 43 0.13 6.31 8.38
CA VAL A 43 -0.97 5.43 7.98
C VAL A 43 -2.17 6.33 7.62
N PRO A 44 -2.58 6.40 6.35
CA PRO A 44 -3.73 7.19 5.93
C PRO A 44 -5.00 6.78 6.70
N THR A 45 -5.81 7.76 7.10
CA THR A 45 -7.06 7.52 7.81
C THR A 45 -8.10 6.85 6.90
N VAL A 46 -9.17 6.31 7.49
CA VAL A 46 -10.33 5.82 6.72
C VAL A 46 -10.87 6.91 5.79
N SER A 47 -10.93 8.17 6.25
CA SER A 47 -11.42 9.29 5.44
C SER A 47 -10.53 9.56 4.23
N ASP A 48 -9.20 9.57 4.41
CA ASP A 48 -8.25 9.75 3.30
C ASP A 48 -8.40 8.64 2.26
N LEU A 49 -8.55 7.39 2.71
CA LEU A 49 -8.68 6.23 1.85
C LEU A 49 -10.03 6.19 1.13
N MET A 50 -11.12 6.65 1.76
CA MET A 50 -12.43 6.79 1.12
C MET A 50 -12.37 7.79 -0.03
N ILE A 51 -11.85 9.00 0.23
CA ILE A 51 -11.75 10.09 -0.74
C ILE A 51 -10.77 9.73 -1.87
N ALA A 52 -9.59 9.20 -1.53
CA ALA A 52 -8.53 8.94 -2.52
C ALA A 52 -8.71 7.63 -3.31
N THR A 53 -9.45 6.63 -2.78
CA THR A 53 -9.47 5.28 -3.39
C THR A 53 -10.85 4.66 -3.62
N ILE A 54 -11.89 5.08 -2.89
CA ILE A 54 -13.25 4.51 -3.01
C ILE A 54 -14.12 5.39 -3.89
N GLN A 55 -14.31 6.66 -3.51
CA GLN A 55 -15.21 7.59 -4.19
C GLN A 55 -14.88 7.79 -5.69
N PRO A 56 -13.61 7.91 -6.13
CA PRO A 56 -13.28 8.04 -7.55
C PRO A 56 -13.65 6.78 -8.35
N ARG A 57 -13.53 5.60 -7.75
CA ARG A 57 -13.83 4.31 -8.41
C ARG A 57 -15.32 4.05 -8.50
N HIS A 58 -16.08 4.47 -7.49
CA HIS A 58 -17.55 4.51 -7.53
C HIS A 58 -18.02 5.35 -8.73
N ILE A 59 -17.49 6.57 -8.88
CA ILE A 59 -17.79 7.46 -10.03
C ILE A 59 -17.37 6.82 -11.37
N ARG A 60 -16.14 6.28 -11.47
CA ARG A 60 -15.63 5.67 -12.70
C ARG A 60 -16.44 4.43 -13.13
N LEU A 61 -16.92 3.63 -12.16
CA LEU A 61 -17.81 2.49 -12.39
C LEU A 61 -19.15 2.90 -13.00
N TRP A 62 -19.77 3.98 -12.49
CA TRP A 62 -21.01 4.54 -13.06
C TRP A 62 -20.82 4.97 -14.51
N LEU A 63 -19.77 5.75 -14.79
CA LEU A 63 -19.45 6.27 -16.12
C LEU A 63 -19.14 5.15 -17.12
N ALA A 64 -18.37 4.14 -16.72
CA ALA A 64 -18.01 3.01 -17.58
C ALA A 64 -19.22 2.13 -17.95
N ALA A 65 -20.25 2.05 -17.11
CA ALA A 65 -21.47 1.33 -17.45
C ALA A 65 -22.38 2.15 -18.38
N HIS A 66 -22.53 3.45 -18.12
CA HIS A 66 -23.36 4.36 -18.93
C HIS A 66 -22.77 4.62 -20.32
N SER A 67 -21.46 4.48 -20.50
CA SER A 67 -20.80 4.48 -21.81
C SER A 67 -20.92 3.14 -22.57
N GLY A 68 -21.52 2.11 -21.96
CA GLY A 68 -21.56 0.74 -22.50
C GLY A 68 -20.22 -0.02 -22.43
N ASN A 69 -19.21 0.51 -21.72
CA ASN A 69 -17.91 -0.13 -21.56
C ASN A 69 -17.92 -1.14 -20.40
N TRP A 70 -18.57 -2.27 -20.66
CA TRP A 70 -18.70 -3.38 -19.71
C TRP A 70 -17.35 -3.97 -19.25
N ALA A 71 -16.32 -3.93 -20.10
CA ALA A 71 -14.98 -4.38 -19.74
C ALA A 71 -14.33 -3.45 -18.70
N PHE A 72 -14.40 -2.13 -18.91
CA PHE A 72 -13.92 -1.15 -17.93
C PHE A 72 -14.79 -1.11 -16.67
N SER A 73 -16.10 -1.36 -16.79
CA SER A 73 -17.01 -1.54 -15.65
C SER A 73 -16.58 -2.72 -14.76
N ALA A 74 -16.26 -3.87 -15.36
CA ALA A 74 -15.75 -5.03 -14.62
C ALA A 74 -14.40 -4.74 -13.94
N TYR A 75 -13.52 -4.00 -14.62
CA TYR A 75 -12.25 -3.55 -14.08
C TYR A 75 -12.42 -2.61 -12.87
N GLU A 76 -13.28 -1.59 -12.93
CA GLU A 76 -13.49 -0.67 -11.80
C GLU A 76 -14.24 -1.32 -10.65
N LEU A 77 -15.22 -2.20 -10.91
CA LEU A 77 -15.83 -2.98 -9.83
C LEU A 77 -14.79 -3.86 -9.12
N GLY A 78 -13.90 -4.53 -9.87
CA GLY A 78 -12.80 -5.30 -9.30
C GLY A 78 -11.83 -4.43 -8.49
N ASN A 79 -11.50 -3.24 -8.99
CA ASN A 79 -10.63 -2.29 -8.29
C ASN A 79 -11.29 -1.67 -7.05
N LEU A 80 -12.59 -1.44 -7.06
CA LEU A 80 -13.38 -0.93 -5.93
C LEU A 80 -13.40 -1.96 -4.80
N LYS A 81 -13.72 -3.23 -5.10
CA LYS A 81 -13.56 -4.37 -4.16
C LYS A 81 -12.13 -4.45 -3.62
N GLY A 82 -11.13 -4.36 -4.51
CA GLY A 82 -9.72 -4.35 -4.14
C GLY A 82 -9.30 -3.15 -3.30
N ALA A 83 -9.97 -2.00 -3.43
CA ALA A 83 -9.72 -0.80 -2.65
C ALA A 83 -10.27 -0.91 -1.23
N PHE A 84 -11.53 -1.32 -1.04
CA PHE A 84 -12.08 -1.62 0.29
C PHE A 84 -11.24 -2.66 1.02
N ASN A 85 -10.83 -3.74 0.35
CA ASN A 85 -9.91 -4.74 0.91
C ASN A 85 -8.54 -4.17 1.33
N ARG A 86 -8.06 -3.06 0.73
CA ARG A 86 -6.87 -2.33 1.21
C ARG A 86 -7.18 -1.46 2.42
N VAL A 87 -8.34 -0.80 2.47
CA VAL A 87 -8.79 -0.03 3.65
C VAL A 87 -8.85 -0.93 4.87
N SER A 88 -9.48 -2.10 4.78
CA SER A 88 -9.59 -3.07 5.88
C SER A 88 -8.26 -3.66 6.37
N ARG A 89 -7.15 -3.48 5.62
CA ARG A 89 -5.80 -3.85 6.06
C ARG A 89 -5.00 -2.67 6.63
N ALA A 90 -5.23 -1.46 6.12
CA ALA A 90 -4.60 -0.24 6.65
C ALA A 90 -5.28 0.25 7.94
N GLN A 91 -6.59 0.04 8.06
CA GLN A 91 -7.45 0.46 9.16
C GLN A 91 -8.32 -0.74 9.59
N PRO A 92 -7.75 -1.75 10.25
CA PRO A 92 -8.47 -3.00 10.58
C PRO A 92 -9.54 -2.84 11.68
N GLN A 93 -9.47 -1.76 12.46
CA GLN A 93 -10.36 -1.47 13.57
C GLN A 93 -10.85 -0.03 13.48
N VAL A 94 -12.17 0.18 13.58
CA VAL A 94 -12.81 1.51 13.57
C VAL A 94 -13.88 1.52 14.65
N GLU A 95 -13.81 2.50 15.56
CA GLU A 95 -14.72 2.64 16.71
C GLU A 95 -14.90 1.32 17.50
N GLY A 96 -13.82 0.54 17.66
CA GLY A 96 -13.78 -0.74 18.36
C GLY A 96 -14.30 -1.96 17.58
N ASN A 97 -14.67 -1.78 16.31
CA ASN A 97 -15.26 -2.81 15.45
C ASN A 97 -14.34 -3.18 14.27
N SER A 98 -14.42 -4.43 13.82
CA SER A 98 -13.68 -4.92 12.65
C SER A 98 -14.14 -4.22 11.37
N PHE A 99 -13.26 -3.44 10.74
CA PHE A 99 -13.62 -2.75 9.51
C PHE A 99 -13.83 -3.73 8.34
N ALA A 100 -13.17 -4.89 8.37
CA ALA A 100 -13.37 -5.95 7.38
C ALA A 100 -14.80 -6.51 7.41
N GLU A 101 -15.34 -6.76 8.61
CA GLU A 101 -16.68 -7.32 8.81
C GLU A 101 -17.76 -6.28 8.51
N MET A 102 -17.62 -5.05 9.01
CA MET A 102 -18.52 -3.94 8.68
C MET A 102 -18.57 -3.68 7.16
N ASN A 103 -17.41 -3.69 6.49
CA ASN A 103 -17.35 -3.55 5.05
C ASN A 103 -18.03 -4.72 4.31
N ALA A 104 -17.80 -5.96 4.73
CA ALA A 104 -18.43 -7.13 4.10
C ALA A 104 -19.95 -7.06 4.23
N ALA A 105 -20.46 -6.75 5.43
CA ALA A 105 -21.88 -6.68 5.74
C ALA A 105 -22.65 -5.65 4.90
N VAL A 106 -22.02 -4.53 4.50
CA VAL A 106 -22.66 -3.50 3.66
C VAL A 106 -22.36 -3.66 2.16
N THR A 107 -21.21 -4.22 1.78
CA THR A 107 -20.79 -4.24 0.36
C THR A 107 -21.04 -5.55 -0.37
N GLN A 108 -21.13 -6.71 0.29
CA GLN A 108 -21.08 -8.01 -0.39
C GLN A 108 -22.22 -8.21 -1.40
N GLU A 109 -23.48 -8.10 -0.96
CA GLU A 109 -24.65 -8.31 -1.83
C GLU A 109 -24.67 -7.37 -3.06
N PRO A 110 -24.60 -6.03 -2.93
CA PRO A 110 -24.58 -5.15 -4.10
C PRO A 110 -23.34 -5.37 -4.98
N PHE A 111 -22.21 -5.81 -4.42
CA PHE A 111 -21.03 -6.21 -5.20
C PHE A 111 -21.21 -7.51 -5.98
N GLU A 112 -22.05 -8.43 -5.54
CA GLU A 112 -22.43 -9.63 -6.30
C GLU A 112 -23.48 -9.30 -7.36
N ALA A 113 -24.48 -8.46 -7.03
CA ALA A 113 -25.49 -7.98 -7.96
C ALA A 113 -24.89 -7.16 -9.13
N LEU A 114 -24.02 -6.18 -8.83
CA LEU A 114 -23.27 -5.42 -9.84
C LEU A 114 -22.42 -6.32 -10.75
N ALA A 115 -21.78 -7.36 -10.20
CA ALA A 115 -20.99 -8.29 -11.00
C ALA A 115 -21.86 -9.12 -11.96
N GLN A 116 -23.08 -9.49 -11.54
CA GLN A 116 -24.05 -10.16 -12.40
C GLN A 116 -24.58 -9.23 -13.49
N ALA A 117 -24.96 -7.99 -13.14
CA ALA A 117 -25.45 -7.00 -14.10
C ALA A 117 -24.43 -6.67 -15.19
N ILE A 118 -23.16 -6.42 -14.81
CA ILE A 118 -22.06 -6.16 -15.75
C ILE A 118 -21.80 -7.39 -16.66
N LYS A 119 -21.82 -8.60 -16.11
CA LYS A 119 -21.69 -9.84 -16.89
C LYS A 119 -22.84 -10.05 -17.88
N GLN A 120 -24.05 -9.62 -17.51
CA GLN A 120 -25.26 -9.70 -18.34
C GLN A 120 -25.41 -8.53 -19.31
N LYS A 121 -24.57 -7.48 -19.18
CA LYS A 121 -24.69 -6.19 -19.89
C LYS A 121 -26.06 -5.51 -19.68
N ASP A 122 -26.64 -5.71 -18.50
CA ASP A 122 -27.97 -5.22 -18.12
C ASP A 122 -27.82 -3.88 -17.37
N ILE A 123 -28.09 -2.77 -18.05
CA ILE A 123 -27.96 -1.42 -17.49
C ILE A 123 -29.01 -1.14 -16.40
N GLY A 124 -30.24 -1.65 -16.53
CA GLY A 124 -31.28 -1.45 -15.52
C GLY A 124 -30.97 -2.16 -14.20
N ARG A 125 -30.46 -3.41 -14.28
CA ARG A 125 -29.93 -4.12 -13.09
C ARG A 125 -28.68 -3.46 -12.54
N PHE A 126 -27.83 -2.89 -13.38
CA PHE A 126 -26.65 -2.15 -12.93
C PHE A 126 -27.06 -0.89 -12.15
N GLU A 127 -27.95 -0.07 -12.69
CA GLU A 127 -28.43 1.16 -12.05
C GLU A 127 -29.05 0.88 -10.68
N GLN A 128 -29.91 -0.13 -10.58
CA GLN A 128 -30.48 -0.60 -9.31
C GLN A 128 -29.38 -1.03 -8.33
N SER A 129 -28.52 -1.98 -8.73
CA SER A 129 -27.45 -2.51 -7.86
C SER A 129 -26.44 -1.43 -7.44
N TYR A 130 -26.26 -0.38 -8.24
CA TYR A 130 -25.41 0.77 -7.94
C TYR A 130 -26.11 1.74 -6.96
N ALA A 131 -27.42 1.93 -7.08
CA ALA A 131 -28.21 2.67 -6.10
C ALA A 131 -28.21 1.94 -4.74
N ASP A 132 -28.29 0.61 -4.74
CA ASP A 132 -28.19 -0.22 -3.53
C ASP A 132 -26.81 -0.13 -2.88
N LEU A 133 -25.73 -0.17 -3.67
CA LEU A 133 -24.37 0.11 -3.18
C LEU A 133 -24.25 1.54 -2.61
N THR A 134 -24.87 2.52 -3.25
CA THR A 134 -24.89 3.92 -2.79
C THR A 134 -25.61 4.04 -1.44
N ALA A 135 -26.74 3.35 -1.27
CA ALA A 135 -27.48 3.29 -0.01
C ALA A 135 -26.67 2.60 1.09
N ALA A 136 -25.97 1.52 0.76
CA ALA A 136 -25.13 0.78 1.71
C ALA A 136 -23.87 1.55 2.15
N CYS A 137 -23.26 2.35 1.26
CA CYS A 137 -22.23 3.32 1.65
C CYS A 137 -22.79 4.33 2.68
N ASN A 138 -23.99 4.85 2.42
CA ASN A 138 -24.64 5.82 3.32
C ASN A 138 -25.08 5.22 4.66
N SER A 139 -25.46 3.93 4.73
CA SER A 139 -25.81 3.28 6.00
C SER A 139 -24.57 3.04 6.86
N CYS A 140 -23.44 2.65 6.26
CA CYS A 140 -22.13 2.59 6.94
C CYS A 140 -21.71 3.96 7.49
N HIS A 141 -21.86 5.03 6.70
CA HIS A 141 -21.58 6.40 7.15
C HIS A 141 -22.51 6.86 8.29
N GLN A 142 -23.78 6.42 8.31
CA GLN A 142 -24.69 6.70 9.42
C GLN A 142 -24.30 5.94 10.70
N ALA A 143 -24.04 4.63 10.58
CA ALA A 143 -23.66 3.78 11.72
C ALA A 143 -22.38 4.25 12.41
N LEU A 144 -21.40 4.74 11.64
CA LEU A 144 -20.15 5.31 12.15
C LEU A 144 -20.26 6.80 12.53
N ASN A 145 -21.45 7.35 12.74
CA ASN A 145 -21.66 8.76 13.12
C ASN A 145 -20.99 9.78 12.16
N ARG A 146 -21.04 9.52 10.85
CA ARG A 146 -20.53 10.39 9.75
C ARG A 146 -21.62 10.76 8.75
N ALA A 147 -22.89 10.81 9.17
CA ALA A 147 -24.06 11.04 8.31
C ALA A 147 -24.03 12.35 7.46
N ALA A 148 -23.15 13.31 7.76
CA ALA A 148 -22.90 14.47 6.91
C ALA A 148 -22.23 14.12 5.56
N VAL A 149 -21.55 12.97 5.46
CA VAL A 149 -20.88 12.49 4.23
C VAL A 149 -21.87 11.68 3.38
N VAL A 150 -22.74 12.38 2.67
CA VAL A 150 -23.78 11.74 1.83
C VAL A 150 -23.26 11.42 0.43
N ILE A 151 -23.13 10.13 0.12
CA ILE A 151 -22.84 9.63 -1.23
C ILE A 151 -24.11 9.66 -2.08
N LYS A 152 -23.98 10.00 -3.37
CA LYS A 152 -25.09 10.08 -4.33
C LYS A 152 -24.73 9.37 -5.63
N VAL A 153 -25.76 8.94 -6.36
CA VAL A 153 -25.63 8.55 -7.76
C VAL A 153 -25.17 9.78 -8.58
N PRO A 154 -24.14 9.70 -9.44
CA PRO A 154 -23.60 10.87 -10.12
C PRO A 154 -24.52 11.38 -11.24
N GLN A 155 -25.08 12.58 -11.05
CA GLN A 155 -26.05 13.19 -11.99
C GLN A 155 -25.38 13.84 -13.21
N ALA A 156 -24.15 14.32 -13.06
CA ALA A 156 -23.37 14.98 -14.10
C ALA A 156 -21.86 14.78 -13.84
N ALA A 157 -21.43 13.53 -13.70
CA ALA A 157 -20.01 13.23 -13.52
C ALA A 157 -19.23 13.38 -14.83
N SER A 158 -18.04 13.94 -14.73
CA SER A 158 -16.96 13.76 -15.70
C SER A 158 -15.66 13.54 -14.95
N VAL A 159 -14.72 12.85 -15.60
CA VAL A 159 -13.32 12.74 -15.17
C VAL A 159 -12.53 13.26 -16.37
N ALA A 160 -12.06 14.51 -16.26
CA ALA A 160 -11.76 15.34 -17.44
C ALA A 160 -10.55 14.88 -18.28
N ASP A 161 -9.76 13.94 -17.75
CA ASP A 161 -8.57 13.34 -18.35
C ASP A 161 -8.78 11.89 -18.83
N GLN A 162 -10.01 11.38 -18.83
CA GLN A 162 -10.30 9.98 -19.16
C GLN A 162 -11.47 9.77 -20.14
N GLU A 163 -11.25 8.92 -21.14
CA GLU A 163 -12.29 8.31 -21.96
C GLU A 163 -12.93 7.10 -21.24
N PHE A 164 -14.25 6.98 -21.36
CA PHE A 164 -15.07 5.91 -20.77
C PHE A 164 -15.74 5.02 -21.81
N ALA A 165 -15.92 5.47 -23.06
CA ALA A 165 -16.41 4.64 -24.15
C ALA A 165 -15.54 3.38 -24.35
N PRO A 166 -16.08 2.30 -24.96
CA PRO A 166 -15.24 1.22 -25.47
C PRO A 166 -14.20 1.78 -26.45
N ALA A 167 -12.98 1.24 -26.41
CA ALA A 167 -12.06 1.42 -27.53
C ALA A 167 -12.67 0.77 -28.78
N MET A 168 -12.42 1.34 -29.97
CA MET A 168 -12.76 0.67 -31.22
C MET A 168 -11.83 -0.54 -31.41
N GLU A 169 -12.42 -1.70 -31.66
CA GLU A 169 -11.73 -2.94 -32.07
C GLU A 169 -11.54 -3.00 -33.59
#